data_AF-A0A8E2EHN4-F1
#
_entry.id   AF-A0A8E2EHN4-F1
#
_cell.length_a   1.000
_cell.length_b   1.000
_cell.length_c   1.000
_cell.angle_alpha   90.00
_cell.angle_beta   90.00
_cell.angle_gamma   90.00
#
_symmetry.space_group_name_H-M   'P 1'
#
loop_
_entity.id
_entity.type
_entity.pdbx_description
1 polymer ?
#
loop_
_entity_poly.entity_id
_entity_poly.type
_entity_poly.pdbx_seq_one_letter_code
_entity_poly.pdbx_strand_id
1 'polypeptide(L)'
;MQILLDRKGNEVKITEAIVTAAAGNYRSGRRIMQLLLDRKEKEVQITEDVVRVAAGNYGSGGEVIELLLHRRGNEVQITEAIVVVAAGNWSSGRKVMQLLLDHKGNEVRITEAVVVAAAGNHGSGEEVIELVLDRRGNEVQITEAVVKAAARNWSSGGRVMQLLIDRIGNDVLITEAVVIAAAGNRYGGADVMEVLLDRKGNKIHITEGVATAAAGNPTSGGKVMQLLLDQKGNEIRITEDMLIAAAGNYSSGGEVIQLLLDRKGDEVKITEAVVIAAVGNRGSGGKITKLLLDQKGNEVLITEAVVIAAAGNRYEGGEVMQLLLDRKGNEMQITEAVVIAAVGNLGSGGKITKLLLDQKGSEVLVTEAVVIAAAGNRHEGGEVMQLLLDRKGNEMHITEAAVIKAAGNGSKIMQILLDQKGNEIKITEAVVIAAAGNRHEGGEVMQLLLDRKGNEMQITEAVVIAAAGNGSRGEEIMQLLLDRKGNEIRATEAVIIAAAGNISHIGRKVMQLLLDRKGSEVQVTEAVVTVAAGNSVNGGAVMRLLLDWRKNEV
;
A
#
# COMPACT_ATOMS: atom_id res chain seq x y z
N MET A 1 -0.10 -22.80 33.81
CA MET A 1 -0.63 -24.17 33.86
C MET A 1 -0.17 -24.95 35.08
N GLN A 2 1.13 -25.17 35.29
CA GLN A 2 1.66 -25.96 36.43
C GLN A 2 1.13 -25.50 37.79
N ILE A 3 1.27 -24.21 38.12
CA ILE A 3 0.76 -23.62 39.38
C ILE A 3 -0.77 -23.81 39.54
N LEU A 4 -1.54 -23.73 38.44
CA LEU A 4 -3.00 -23.92 38.48
C LEU A 4 -3.37 -25.37 38.79
N LEU A 5 -2.68 -26.33 38.15
CA LEU A 5 -2.89 -27.75 38.42
C LEU A 5 -2.39 -28.14 39.82
N ASP A 6 -1.31 -27.53 40.33
CA ASP A 6 -0.78 -27.75 41.68
C ASP A 6 -1.74 -27.23 42.77
N ARG A 7 -2.29 -26.03 42.61
CA ARG A 7 -3.07 -25.37 43.66
C ARG A 7 -4.57 -25.65 43.59
N LYS A 8 -5.09 -25.93 42.41
CA LYS A 8 -6.54 -26.00 42.11
C LYS A 8 -6.92 -27.18 41.23
N GLY A 9 -6.08 -28.22 41.15
CA GLY A 9 -6.28 -29.36 40.25
C GLY A 9 -7.65 -30.02 40.36
N ASN A 10 -8.24 -30.13 41.56
CA ASN A 10 -9.57 -30.73 41.74
C ASN A 10 -10.73 -29.83 41.29
N GLU A 11 -10.51 -28.52 41.17
CA GLU A 11 -11.51 -27.53 40.76
C GLU A 11 -11.46 -27.25 39.24
N VAL A 12 -10.36 -27.61 38.57
CA VAL A 12 -10.14 -27.36 37.14
C VAL A 12 -10.46 -28.62 36.34
N LYS A 13 -11.57 -28.57 35.60
CA LYS A 13 -11.96 -29.59 34.62
C LYS A 13 -11.22 -29.35 33.29
N ILE A 14 -10.52 -30.36 32.78
CA ILE A 14 -9.89 -30.27 31.47
C ILE A 14 -10.95 -30.52 30.39
N THR A 15 -11.19 -29.51 29.56
CA THR A 15 -12.08 -29.58 28.41
C THR A 15 -11.28 -29.76 27.12
N GLU A 16 -11.93 -30.23 26.07
CA GLU A 16 -11.34 -30.32 24.72
C GLU A 16 -10.74 -28.97 24.26
N ALA A 17 -11.39 -27.85 24.57
CA ALA A 17 -10.88 -26.52 24.24
C ALA A 17 -9.52 -26.22 24.89
N ILE A 18 -9.31 -26.66 26.14
CA ILE A 18 -8.03 -26.50 26.85
C ILE A 18 -6.95 -27.38 26.22
N VAL A 19 -7.31 -28.62 25.85
CA VAL A 19 -6.40 -29.57 25.19
C VAL A 19 -6.02 -29.04 23.79
N THR A 20 -6.98 -28.53 23.03
CA THR A 20 -6.77 -27.93 21.70
C THR A 20 -5.88 -26.68 21.80
N ALA A 21 -6.12 -25.81 22.78
CA ALA A 21 -5.27 -24.65 23.03
C ALA A 21 -3.84 -25.04 23.44
N ALA A 22 -3.68 -26.13 24.20
CA ALA A 22 -2.37 -26.68 24.54
C ALA A 22 -1.64 -27.22 23.29
N ALA A 23 -2.34 -27.96 22.44
CA ALA A 23 -1.81 -28.49 21.19
C ALA A 23 -1.37 -27.36 20.22
N GLY A 24 -2.14 -26.28 20.16
CA GLY A 24 -1.85 -25.10 19.34
C GLY A 24 -0.84 -24.13 19.96
N ASN A 25 -0.34 -24.39 21.17
CA ASN A 25 0.60 -23.47 21.80
C ASN A 25 1.97 -23.53 21.10
N TYR A 26 2.36 -22.43 20.45
CA TYR A 26 3.54 -22.38 19.59
C TYR A 26 4.87 -22.70 20.30
N ARG A 27 5.07 -22.20 21.53
CA ARG A 27 6.37 -22.27 22.23
C ARG A 27 6.48 -23.41 23.24
N SER A 28 5.37 -23.71 23.91
CA SER A 28 5.34 -24.57 25.10
C SER A 28 4.31 -25.68 24.98
N GLY A 29 3.74 -25.92 23.79
CA GLY A 29 2.68 -26.91 23.60
C GLY A 29 3.04 -28.28 24.09
N ARG A 30 4.26 -28.76 23.78
CA ARG A 30 4.77 -30.04 24.31
C ARG A 30 4.72 -30.10 25.84
N ARG A 31 5.27 -29.08 26.52
CA ARG A 31 5.34 -29.05 28.00
C ARG A 31 3.95 -28.93 28.63
N ILE A 32 3.06 -28.14 28.04
CA ILE A 32 1.68 -27.98 28.54
C ILE A 32 0.91 -29.29 28.35
N MET A 33 1.00 -29.91 27.18
CA MET A 33 0.36 -31.19 26.87
C MET A 33 0.88 -32.32 27.78
N GLN A 34 2.19 -32.34 28.03
CA GLN A 34 2.79 -33.30 28.96
C GLN A 34 2.23 -33.13 30.39
N LEU A 35 2.16 -31.90 30.90
CA LEU A 35 1.59 -31.65 32.23
C LEU A 35 0.10 -32.04 32.33
N LEU A 36 -0.66 -31.84 31.26
CA LEU A 36 -2.06 -32.26 31.18
C LEU A 36 -2.19 -33.78 31.24
N LEU A 37 -1.38 -34.50 30.46
CA LEU A 37 -1.36 -35.96 30.46
C LEU A 37 -0.84 -36.53 31.78
N ASP A 38 0.18 -35.93 32.40
CA ASP A 38 0.75 -36.42 33.67
C ASP A 38 -0.22 -36.29 34.85
N ARG A 39 -1.06 -35.24 34.86
CA ARG A 39 -1.84 -34.88 36.05
C ARG A 39 -3.34 -35.09 35.89
N LYS A 40 -3.84 -35.11 34.66
CA LYS A 40 -5.26 -35.12 34.32
C LYS A 40 -5.57 -36.08 33.17
N GLU A 41 -4.80 -37.15 33.01
CA GLU A 41 -4.86 -38.09 31.88
C GLU A 41 -6.28 -38.50 31.47
N LYS A 42 -7.11 -38.87 32.45
CA LYS A 42 -8.49 -39.35 32.25
C LYS A 42 -9.44 -38.27 31.71
N GLU A 43 -9.11 -36.99 31.91
CA GLU A 43 -9.89 -35.86 31.43
C GLU A 43 -9.40 -35.35 30.06
N VAL A 44 -8.21 -35.78 29.60
CA VAL A 44 -7.65 -35.40 28.30
C VAL A 44 -8.28 -36.26 27.20
N GLN A 45 -9.07 -35.61 26.35
CA GLN A 45 -9.65 -36.22 25.15
C GLN A 45 -8.82 -35.85 23.93
N ILE A 46 -8.37 -36.85 23.19
CA ILE A 46 -7.64 -36.67 21.93
C ILE A 46 -8.64 -36.76 20.80
N THR A 47 -9.16 -35.60 20.39
CA THR A 47 -10.08 -35.48 19.25
C THR A 47 -9.33 -35.19 17.96
N GLU A 48 -10.00 -35.33 16.81
CA GLU A 48 -9.44 -34.96 15.51
C GLU A 48 -8.92 -33.52 15.50
N ASP A 49 -9.65 -32.59 16.11
CA ASP A 49 -9.28 -31.18 16.17
C ASP A 49 -8.01 -30.94 16.98
N VAL A 50 -7.81 -31.64 18.09
CA VAL A 50 -6.55 -31.58 18.86
C VAL A 50 -5.37 -32.02 17.99
N VAL A 51 -5.51 -33.12 17.27
CA VAL A 51 -4.45 -33.67 16.39
C VAL A 51 -4.20 -32.74 15.20
N ARG A 52 -5.26 -32.24 14.56
CA ARG A 52 -5.17 -31.30 13.43
C ARG A 52 -4.48 -30.00 13.83
N VAL A 53 -4.82 -29.45 14.99
CA VAL A 53 -4.19 -28.22 15.52
C VAL A 53 -2.72 -28.46 15.89
N ALA A 54 -2.38 -29.61 16.47
CA ALA A 54 -0.99 -29.99 16.71
C ALA A 54 -0.21 -30.15 15.39
N ALA A 55 -0.79 -30.81 14.39
CA ALA A 55 -0.18 -31.00 13.08
C ALA A 55 0.06 -29.67 12.34
N GLY A 56 -0.81 -28.68 12.54
CA GLY A 56 -0.67 -27.33 11.98
C GLY A 56 0.20 -26.38 12.80
N ASN A 57 0.69 -26.79 13.97
CA ASN A 57 1.51 -25.92 14.83
C ASN A 57 2.97 -25.90 14.32
N TYR A 58 3.42 -24.75 13.84
CA TYR A 58 4.75 -24.58 13.22
C TYR A 58 5.90 -24.61 14.23
N GLY A 59 5.61 -24.36 15.51
CA GLY A 59 6.58 -24.39 16.60
C GLY A 59 6.66 -25.79 17.21
N SER A 60 6.05 -26.00 18.37
CA SER A 60 6.12 -27.29 19.09
C SER A 60 5.21 -28.40 18.54
N GLY A 61 4.56 -28.22 17.38
CA GLY A 61 3.56 -29.15 16.85
C GLY A 61 4.09 -30.57 16.64
N GLY A 62 5.27 -30.71 16.04
CA GLY A 62 5.91 -32.01 15.84
C GLY A 62 6.17 -32.75 17.16
N GLU A 63 6.57 -32.03 18.22
CA GLU A 63 6.79 -32.63 19.53
C GLU A 63 5.49 -32.99 20.26
N VAL A 64 4.41 -32.23 20.04
CA VAL A 64 3.08 -32.56 20.56
C VAL A 64 2.55 -33.83 19.88
N ILE A 65 2.64 -33.92 18.55
CA ILE A 65 2.22 -35.12 17.81
C ILE A 65 3.02 -36.35 18.27
N GLU A 66 4.34 -36.21 18.42
CA GLU A 66 5.22 -37.26 18.95
C GLU A 66 4.77 -37.73 20.35
N LEU A 67 4.48 -36.80 21.26
CA LEU A 67 4.00 -37.11 22.61
C LEU A 67 2.64 -37.82 22.60
N LEU A 68 1.70 -37.35 21.76
CA LEU A 68 0.36 -37.93 21.65
C LEU A 68 0.40 -39.34 21.06
N LEU A 69 1.19 -39.56 20.00
CA LEU A 69 1.38 -40.88 19.40
C LEU A 69 2.03 -41.86 20.39
N HIS A 70 3.01 -41.42 21.17
CA HIS A 70 3.71 -42.26 22.14
C HIS A 70 2.83 -42.65 23.33
N ARG A 71 2.06 -41.71 23.90
CA ARG A 71 1.29 -41.97 25.14
C ARG A 71 -0.16 -42.40 24.90
N ARG A 72 -0.76 -41.96 23.79
CA ARG A 72 -2.19 -42.15 23.49
C ARG A 72 -2.42 -42.55 22.03
N GLY A 73 -1.46 -43.23 21.40
CA GLY A 73 -1.50 -43.55 19.96
C GLY A 73 -2.75 -44.29 19.49
N ASN A 74 -3.38 -45.11 20.34
CA ASN A 74 -4.62 -45.81 20.00
C ASN A 74 -5.84 -44.87 19.82
N GLU A 75 -5.80 -43.68 20.42
CA GLU A 75 -6.86 -42.67 20.33
C GLU A 75 -6.61 -41.66 19.22
N VAL A 76 -5.37 -41.55 18.74
CA VAL A 76 -5.02 -40.70 17.62
C VAL A 76 -5.53 -41.34 16.33
N GLN A 77 -6.53 -40.71 15.72
CA GLN A 77 -7.03 -41.07 14.39
C GLN A 77 -6.46 -40.09 13.36
N ILE A 78 -5.93 -40.62 12.27
CA ILE A 78 -5.40 -39.81 11.17
C ILE A 78 -6.42 -39.72 10.04
N THR A 79 -6.97 -38.51 9.86
CA THR A 79 -7.87 -38.16 8.75
C THR A 79 -7.10 -37.44 7.65
N GLU A 80 -7.68 -37.38 6.44
CA GLU A 80 -7.11 -36.60 5.34
C GLU A 80 -6.86 -35.14 5.72
N ALA A 81 -7.77 -34.51 6.46
CA ALA A 81 -7.63 -33.13 6.91
C ALA A 81 -6.37 -32.91 7.76
N ILE A 82 -6.03 -33.86 8.64
CA ILE A 82 -4.79 -33.82 9.43
C ILE A 82 -3.57 -33.93 8.52
N VAL A 83 -3.59 -34.85 7.55
CA VAL A 83 -2.46 -35.07 6.62
C VAL A 83 -2.24 -33.84 5.72
N VAL A 84 -3.31 -33.22 5.21
CA VAL A 84 -3.24 -31.98 4.42
C VAL A 84 -2.63 -30.85 5.25
N VAL A 85 -3.05 -30.68 6.50
CA VAL A 85 -2.50 -29.66 7.41
C VAL A 85 -1.04 -29.92 7.74
N ALA A 86 -0.66 -31.18 7.95
CA ALA A 86 0.74 -31.57 8.19
C ALA A 86 1.61 -31.29 6.95
N ALA A 87 1.14 -31.63 5.76
CA ALA A 87 1.85 -31.38 4.50
C ALA A 87 2.02 -29.87 4.21
N GLY A 88 1.01 -29.06 4.55
CA GLY A 88 1.05 -27.60 4.46
C GLY A 88 1.75 -26.89 5.62
N ASN A 89 2.33 -27.60 6.59
CA ASN A 89 2.99 -26.98 7.74
C ASN A 89 4.34 -26.38 7.32
N TRP A 90 4.48 -25.06 7.45
CA TRP A 90 5.63 -24.32 6.95
C TRP A 90 6.97 -24.81 7.52
N SER A 91 7.05 -25.10 8.82
CA SER A 91 8.32 -25.30 9.53
C SER A 91 8.53 -26.74 9.97
N SER A 92 7.48 -27.36 10.52
CA SER A 92 7.54 -28.72 11.11
C SER A 92 6.90 -29.79 10.21
N GLY A 93 6.50 -29.44 8.99
CA GLY A 93 5.76 -30.34 8.10
C GLY A 93 6.46 -31.67 7.87
N ARG A 94 7.76 -31.65 7.57
CA ARG A 94 8.58 -32.86 7.43
C ARG A 94 8.51 -33.75 8.67
N LYS A 95 8.78 -33.20 9.87
CA LYS A 95 8.78 -33.96 11.14
C LYS A 95 7.40 -34.54 11.43
N VAL A 96 6.34 -33.74 11.27
CA VAL A 96 4.97 -34.21 11.52
C VAL A 96 4.60 -35.32 10.54
N MET A 97 4.81 -35.12 9.23
CA MET A 97 4.52 -36.14 8.22
C MET A 97 5.29 -37.44 8.45
N GLN A 98 6.56 -37.34 8.85
CA GLN A 98 7.37 -38.51 9.21
C GLN A 98 6.77 -39.28 10.38
N LEU A 99 6.40 -38.60 11.47
CA LEU A 99 5.79 -39.23 12.64
C LEU A 99 4.46 -39.93 12.30
N LEU A 100 3.62 -39.29 11.48
CA LEU A 100 2.36 -39.86 11.01
C LEU A 100 2.59 -41.12 10.17
N LEU A 101 3.55 -41.10 9.24
CA LEU A 101 3.89 -42.26 8.41
C LEU A 101 4.50 -43.40 9.23
N ASP A 102 5.39 -43.09 10.18
CA ASP A 102 6.06 -44.10 11.03
C ASP A 102 5.09 -44.81 11.97
N HIS A 103 4.17 -44.09 12.61
CA HIS A 103 3.31 -44.65 13.66
C HIS A 103 1.91 -45.03 13.17
N LYS A 104 1.44 -44.39 12.10
CA LYS A 104 0.05 -44.47 11.60
C LYS A 104 -0.02 -44.66 10.09
N GLY A 105 1.02 -45.23 9.47
CA GLY A 105 1.15 -45.35 8.02
C GLY A 105 -0.06 -45.94 7.29
N ASN A 106 -0.76 -46.92 7.90
CA ASN A 106 -1.96 -47.54 7.32
C ASN A 106 -3.19 -46.60 7.28
N GLU A 107 -3.23 -45.58 8.16
CA GLU A 107 -4.30 -44.57 8.21
C GLU A 107 -3.98 -43.37 7.28
N VAL A 108 -2.70 -43.12 7.00
CA VAL A 108 -2.26 -42.03 6.12
C VAL A 108 -2.56 -42.36 4.67
N ARG A 109 -3.45 -41.57 4.05
CA ARG A 109 -3.74 -41.60 2.61
C ARG A 109 -3.08 -40.41 1.93
N ILE A 110 -2.29 -40.66 0.90
CA ILE A 110 -1.69 -39.61 0.08
C ILE A 110 -2.65 -39.25 -1.05
N THR A 111 -3.54 -38.29 -0.78
CA THR A 111 -4.47 -37.77 -1.79
C THR A 111 -3.85 -36.62 -2.58
N GLU A 112 -4.47 -36.24 -3.69
CA GLU A 112 -4.06 -35.05 -4.46
C GLU A 112 -3.97 -33.79 -3.57
N ALA A 113 -4.92 -33.59 -2.66
CA ALA A 113 -4.93 -32.44 -1.75
C ALA A 113 -3.69 -32.38 -0.85
N VAL A 114 -3.20 -33.53 -0.39
CA VAL A 114 -1.97 -33.63 0.41
C VAL A 114 -0.76 -33.21 -0.42
N VAL A 115 -0.68 -33.70 -1.66
CA VAL A 115 0.46 -33.40 -2.55
C VAL A 115 0.42 -31.94 -3.00
N VAL A 116 -0.76 -31.38 -3.29
CA VAL A 116 -0.94 -29.94 -3.59
C VAL A 116 -0.51 -29.08 -2.41
N ALA A 117 -0.90 -29.44 -1.18
CA ALA A 117 -0.51 -28.70 0.02
C ALA A 117 1.01 -28.72 0.24
N ALA A 118 1.66 -29.86 0.04
CA ALA A 118 3.12 -29.97 0.12
C ALA A 118 3.83 -29.20 -0.99
N ALA A 119 3.37 -29.32 -2.25
CA ALA A 119 3.98 -28.65 -3.39
C ALA A 119 3.89 -27.12 -3.31
N GLY A 120 2.79 -26.60 -2.76
CA GLY A 120 2.60 -25.17 -2.48
C GLY A 120 3.27 -24.67 -1.19
N ASN A 121 3.81 -25.56 -0.35
CA ASN A 121 4.44 -25.19 0.91
C ASN A 121 5.86 -24.64 0.67
N HIS A 122 6.03 -23.35 0.93
CA HIS A 122 7.27 -22.63 0.63
C HIS A 122 8.39 -22.83 1.67
N GLY A 123 8.07 -23.39 2.84
CA GLY A 123 9.04 -23.74 3.88
C GLY A 123 9.52 -25.18 3.69
N SER A 124 8.89 -26.11 4.41
CA SER A 124 9.26 -27.54 4.42
C SER A 124 8.65 -28.38 3.28
N GLY A 125 7.96 -27.76 2.32
CA GLY A 125 7.24 -28.48 1.26
C GLY A 125 8.10 -29.41 0.41
N GLU A 126 9.33 -28.99 0.11
CA GLU A 126 10.33 -29.82 -0.58
C GLU A 126 10.62 -31.12 0.16
N GLU A 127 10.97 -31.01 1.45
CA GLU A 127 11.29 -32.17 2.28
C GLU A 127 10.07 -33.09 2.50
N VAL A 128 8.86 -32.51 2.53
CA VAL A 128 7.62 -33.27 2.62
C VAL A 128 7.37 -34.04 1.31
N ILE A 129 7.55 -33.40 0.15
CA ILE A 129 7.40 -34.07 -1.16
C ILE A 129 8.42 -35.20 -1.27
N GLU A 130 9.69 -34.95 -0.94
CA GLU A 130 10.75 -35.97 -0.94
C GLU A 130 10.35 -37.17 -0.06
N LEU A 131 9.97 -36.94 1.20
CA LEU A 131 9.55 -37.98 2.13
C LEU A 131 8.37 -38.82 1.61
N VAL A 132 7.37 -38.16 1.03
CA VAL A 132 6.16 -38.84 0.53
C VAL A 132 6.48 -39.62 -0.75
N LEU A 133 7.31 -39.11 -1.64
CA LEU A 133 7.77 -39.82 -2.84
C LEU A 133 8.61 -41.05 -2.49
N ASP A 134 9.50 -40.95 -1.51
CA ASP A 134 10.37 -42.05 -1.07
C ASP A 134 9.58 -43.19 -0.44
N ARG A 135 8.61 -42.86 0.43
CA ARG A 135 7.89 -43.87 1.22
C ARG A 135 6.61 -44.37 0.57
N ARG A 136 5.94 -43.54 -0.23
CA ARG A 136 4.60 -43.78 -0.78
C ARG A 136 4.48 -43.35 -2.24
N GLY A 137 5.59 -43.29 -2.97
CA GLY A 137 5.60 -42.73 -4.34
C GLY A 137 4.70 -43.43 -5.35
N ASN A 138 4.26 -44.68 -5.10
CA ASN A 138 3.26 -45.38 -5.93
C ASN A 138 1.83 -44.88 -5.72
N GLU A 139 1.54 -44.19 -4.62
CA GLU A 139 0.23 -43.59 -4.33
C GLU A 139 0.13 -42.13 -4.82
N VAL A 140 1.28 -41.50 -5.11
CA VAL A 140 1.35 -40.10 -5.49
C VAL A 140 0.91 -39.91 -6.94
N GLN A 141 -0.21 -39.21 -7.11
CA GLN A 141 -0.67 -38.74 -8.42
C GLN A 141 -0.21 -37.31 -8.65
N ILE A 142 0.55 -37.08 -9.72
CA ILE A 142 0.98 -35.73 -10.12
C ILE A 142 0.03 -35.23 -11.20
N THR A 143 -0.97 -34.50 -10.73
CA THR A 143 -1.96 -33.82 -11.55
C THR A 143 -1.46 -32.42 -11.94
N GLU A 144 -2.17 -31.77 -12.86
CA GLU A 144 -1.90 -30.35 -13.18
C GLU A 144 -1.96 -29.46 -11.93
N ALA A 145 -2.87 -29.74 -10.99
CA ALA A 145 -3.01 -28.94 -9.77
C ALA A 145 -1.74 -28.99 -8.90
N VAL A 146 -1.12 -30.18 -8.79
CA VAL A 146 0.15 -30.36 -8.07
C VAL A 146 1.27 -29.59 -8.74
N VAL A 147 1.41 -29.74 -10.06
CA VAL A 147 2.46 -29.06 -10.85
C VAL A 147 2.28 -27.54 -10.78
N LYS A 148 1.04 -27.05 -10.89
CA LYS A 148 0.71 -25.63 -10.79
C LYS A 148 0.98 -25.08 -9.39
N ALA A 149 0.76 -25.87 -8.33
CA ALA A 149 1.12 -25.49 -6.97
C ALA A 149 2.64 -25.33 -6.81
N ALA A 150 3.43 -26.26 -7.34
CA ALA A 150 4.89 -26.16 -7.38
C ALA A 150 5.35 -24.93 -8.19
N ALA A 151 4.73 -24.66 -9.33
CA ALA A 151 5.07 -23.51 -10.17
C ALA A 151 4.82 -22.16 -9.49
N ARG A 152 3.80 -22.08 -8.62
CA ARG A 152 3.49 -20.89 -7.80
C ARG A 152 4.31 -20.81 -6.52
N ASN A 153 5.16 -21.81 -6.24
CA ASN A 153 5.95 -21.84 -5.02
C ASN A 153 7.12 -20.84 -5.14
N TRP A 154 7.07 -19.76 -4.37
CA TRP A 154 7.99 -18.63 -4.47
C TRP A 154 9.39 -18.85 -3.87
N SER A 155 9.65 -20.00 -3.23
CA SER A 155 10.91 -20.26 -2.51
C SER A 155 11.52 -21.59 -2.96
N SER A 156 10.81 -22.70 -2.76
CA SER A 156 11.32 -24.05 -3.06
C SER A 156 10.71 -24.64 -4.33
N GLY A 157 10.03 -23.82 -5.14
CA GLY A 157 9.28 -24.29 -6.32
C GLY A 157 10.13 -25.01 -7.36
N GLY A 158 11.33 -24.52 -7.65
CA GLY A 158 12.25 -25.19 -8.58
C GLY A 158 12.64 -26.60 -8.11
N ARG A 159 13.02 -26.75 -6.84
CA ARG A 159 13.40 -28.04 -6.25
C ARG A 159 12.22 -29.01 -6.16
N VAL A 160 11.05 -28.51 -5.75
CA VAL A 160 9.81 -29.31 -5.79
C VAL A 160 9.52 -29.76 -7.23
N MET A 161 9.53 -28.85 -8.20
CA MET A 161 9.29 -29.17 -9.61
C MET A 161 10.26 -30.25 -10.12
N GLN A 162 11.53 -30.15 -9.73
CA GLN A 162 12.55 -31.13 -10.07
C GLN A 162 12.23 -32.52 -9.52
N LEU A 163 11.89 -32.63 -8.23
CA LEU A 163 11.50 -33.90 -7.60
C LEU A 163 10.29 -34.55 -8.31
N LEU A 164 9.29 -33.73 -8.67
CA LEU A 164 8.10 -34.21 -9.37
C LEU A 164 8.43 -34.76 -10.78
N ILE A 165 9.29 -34.06 -11.52
CA ILE A 165 9.71 -34.47 -12.87
C ILE A 165 10.61 -35.71 -12.83
N ASP A 166 11.57 -35.76 -11.90
CA ASP A 166 12.52 -36.87 -11.78
C ASP A 166 11.81 -38.19 -11.41
N ARG A 167 10.70 -38.15 -10.66
CA ARG A 167 9.97 -39.35 -10.25
C ARG A 167 9.06 -39.94 -11.34
N ILE A 168 8.37 -39.10 -12.11
CA ILE A 168 7.38 -39.55 -13.12
C ILE A 168 7.97 -39.57 -14.53
N GLY A 169 9.13 -38.95 -14.74
CA GLY A 169 9.77 -38.93 -16.04
C GLY A 169 8.91 -38.18 -17.05
N ASN A 170 8.45 -38.86 -18.10
CA ASN A 170 7.84 -38.21 -19.27
C ASN A 170 6.36 -37.84 -19.14
N ASP A 171 5.65 -38.33 -18.13
CA ASP A 171 4.18 -38.24 -18.09
C ASP A 171 3.63 -37.04 -17.31
N VAL A 172 4.49 -36.18 -16.75
CA VAL A 172 4.05 -34.94 -16.11
C VAL A 172 3.42 -34.00 -17.14
N LEU A 173 2.14 -33.68 -16.95
CA LEU A 173 1.40 -32.74 -17.82
C LEU A 173 1.80 -31.31 -17.49
N ILE A 174 2.55 -30.68 -18.41
CA ILE A 174 2.86 -29.24 -18.36
C ILE A 174 1.89 -28.52 -19.28
N THR A 175 0.84 -27.93 -18.70
CA THR A 175 -0.11 -27.10 -19.42
C THR A 175 0.39 -25.65 -19.55
N GLU A 176 -0.18 -24.89 -20.47
CA GLU A 176 0.09 -23.44 -20.56
C GLU A 176 -0.15 -22.73 -19.22
N ALA A 177 -1.18 -23.11 -18.47
CA ALA A 177 -1.50 -22.50 -17.18
C ALA A 177 -0.40 -22.72 -16.12
N VAL A 178 0.33 -23.83 -16.19
CA VAL A 178 1.52 -24.09 -15.36
C VAL A 178 2.66 -23.16 -15.76
N VAL A 179 2.92 -23.03 -17.07
CA VAL A 179 4.02 -22.19 -17.57
C VAL A 179 3.76 -20.71 -17.29
N ILE A 180 2.52 -20.24 -17.45
CA ILE A 180 2.12 -18.87 -17.05
C ILE A 180 2.33 -18.66 -15.54
N ALA A 181 1.96 -19.64 -14.71
CA ALA A 181 2.15 -19.54 -13.26
C ALA A 181 3.62 -19.47 -12.87
N ALA A 182 4.49 -20.22 -13.54
CA ALA A 182 5.94 -20.17 -13.35
C ALA A 182 6.52 -18.82 -13.82
N ALA A 183 6.17 -18.38 -15.02
CA ALA A 183 6.66 -17.11 -15.59
C ALA A 183 6.25 -15.89 -14.75
N GLY A 184 5.04 -15.90 -14.18
CA GLY A 184 4.52 -14.86 -13.29
C GLY A 184 4.94 -14.99 -11.82
N ASN A 185 5.66 -16.05 -11.43
CA ASN A 185 6.10 -16.23 -10.05
C ASN A 185 7.24 -15.25 -9.72
N ARG A 186 6.97 -14.34 -8.78
CA ARG A 186 7.83 -13.19 -8.49
C ARG A 186 9.23 -13.56 -8.03
N TYR A 187 9.37 -14.61 -7.21
CA TYR A 187 10.65 -14.89 -6.53
C TYR A 187 11.26 -16.20 -7.03
N GLY A 188 10.45 -17.26 -7.13
CA GLY A 188 10.90 -18.59 -7.55
C GLY A 188 10.67 -18.88 -9.04
N GLY A 189 10.15 -17.92 -9.80
CA GLY A 189 9.76 -18.16 -11.20
C GLY A 189 10.93 -18.48 -12.12
N ALA A 190 12.10 -17.89 -11.89
CA ALA A 190 13.31 -18.17 -12.67
C ALA A 190 13.73 -19.65 -12.50
N ASP A 191 13.88 -20.10 -11.25
CA ASP A 191 14.30 -21.48 -10.93
C ASP A 191 13.29 -22.52 -11.44
N VAL A 192 11.98 -22.23 -11.32
CA VAL A 192 10.94 -23.11 -11.87
C VAL A 192 11.02 -23.16 -13.39
N MET A 193 11.15 -22.02 -14.06
CA MET A 193 11.22 -21.96 -15.53
C MET A 193 12.48 -22.63 -16.06
N GLU A 194 13.62 -22.50 -15.38
CA GLU A 194 14.86 -23.21 -15.71
C GLU A 194 14.64 -24.73 -15.69
N VAL A 195 14.09 -25.28 -14.59
CA VAL A 195 13.79 -26.71 -14.48
C VAL A 195 12.81 -27.18 -15.57
N LEU A 196 11.75 -26.40 -15.83
CA LEU A 196 10.75 -26.73 -16.85
C LEU A 196 11.36 -26.76 -18.26
N LEU A 197 12.16 -25.75 -18.62
CA LEU A 197 12.76 -25.67 -19.95
C LEU A 197 13.87 -26.72 -20.14
N ASP A 198 14.71 -26.95 -19.14
CA ASP A 198 15.82 -27.91 -19.23
C ASP A 198 15.32 -29.37 -19.32
N ARG A 199 14.29 -29.72 -18.55
CA ARG A 199 13.78 -31.10 -18.47
C ARG A 199 12.64 -31.40 -19.43
N LYS A 200 11.87 -30.39 -19.83
CA LYS A 200 10.64 -30.52 -20.64
C LYS A 200 10.52 -29.49 -21.76
N GLY A 201 11.60 -28.82 -22.15
CA GLY A 201 11.58 -27.76 -23.17
C GLY A 201 10.96 -28.17 -24.50
N ASN A 202 11.11 -29.43 -24.94
CA ASN A 202 10.47 -29.93 -26.16
C ASN A 202 8.94 -30.04 -26.08
N LYS A 203 8.36 -30.09 -24.86
CA LYS A 203 6.91 -30.15 -24.62
C LYS A 203 6.30 -28.79 -24.28
N ILE A 204 7.13 -27.78 -24.05
CA ILE A 204 6.70 -26.43 -23.69
C ILE A 204 6.68 -25.57 -24.95
N HIS A 205 5.56 -24.86 -25.14
CA HIS A 205 5.41 -23.87 -26.19
C HIS A 205 5.24 -22.51 -25.52
N ILE A 206 6.00 -21.51 -25.98
CA ILE A 206 5.92 -20.16 -25.41
C ILE A 206 4.82 -19.39 -26.13
N THR A 207 3.65 -19.32 -25.49
CA THR A 207 2.52 -18.52 -25.96
C THR A 207 2.73 -17.05 -25.60
N GLU A 208 1.92 -16.18 -26.21
CA GLU A 208 1.86 -14.76 -25.85
C GLU A 208 1.53 -14.56 -24.36
N GLY A 209 0.64 -15.39 -23.79
CA GLY A 209 0.30 -15.32 -22.36
C GLY A 209 1.50 -15.60 -21.45
N VAL A 210 2.34 -16.58 -21.83
CA VAL A 210 3.58 -16.89 -21.09
C VAL A 210 4.58 -15.74 -21.17
N ALA A 211 4.81 -15.22 -22.38
CA ALA A 211 5.76 -14.12 -22.59
C ALA A 211 5.30 -12.83 -21.89
N THR A 212 4.00 -12.53 -21.92
CA THR A 212 3.40 -11.38 -21.23
C THR A 212 3.49 -11.52 -19.70
N ALA A 213 3.27 -12.74 -19.17
CA ALA A 213 3.43 -13.01 -17.74
C ALA A 213 4.88 -12.80 -17.27
N ALA A 214 5.87 -13.23 -18.07
CA ALA A 214 7.29 -12.96 -17.81
C ALA A 214 7.61 -11.46 -17.85
N ALA A 215 7.12 -10.75 -18.88
CA ALA A 215 7.34 -9.32 -19.04
C ALA A 215 6.78 -8.48 -17.87
N GLY A 216 5.59 -8.84 -17.38
CA GLY A 216 4.93 -8.21 -16.24
C GLY A 216 5.44 -8.66 -14.87
N ASN A 217 6.38 -9.60 -14.78
CA ASN A 217 6.86 -10.12 -13.50
C ASN A 217 7.82 -9.13 -12.82
N PRO A 218 7.45 -8.51 -11.68
CA PRO A 218 8.17 -7.38 -11.12
C PRO A 218 9.56 -7.71 -10.58
N THR A 219 9.86 -8.96 -10.27
CA THR A 219 11.09 -9.31 -9.54
C THR A 219 11.97 -10.24 -10.35
N SER A 220 11.44 -11.36 -10.85
CA SER A 220 12.19 -12.30 -11.70
C SER A 220 12.01 -12.08 -13.20
N GLY A 221 11.21 -11.10 -13.64
CA GLY A 221 10.85 -10.92 -15.05
C GLY A 221 12.03 -10.82 -16.02
N GLY A 222 13.09 -10.09 -15.65
CA GLY A 222 14.31 -10.01 -16.47
C GLY A 222 14.96 -11.39 -16.68
N LYS A 223 15.17 -12.15 -15.59
CA LYS A 223 15.75 -13.50 -15.64
C LYS A 223 14.87 -14.49 -16.39
N VAL A 224 13.56 -14.48 -16.14
CA VAL A 224 12.61 -15.35 -16.83
C VAL A 224 12.58 -15.04 -18.31
N MET A 225 12.47 -13.76 -18.70
CA MET A 225 12.47 -13.37 -20.11
C MET A 225 13.79 -13.73 -20.80
N GLN A 226 14.92 -13.59 -20.10
CA GLN A 226 16.22 -14.02 -20.60
C GLN A 226 16.23 -15.53 -20.91
N LEU A 227 15.80 -16.39 -19.97
CA LEU A 227 15.70 -17.84 -20.19
C LEU A 227 14.81 -18.18 -21.39
N LEU A 228 13.66 -17.51 -21.49
CA LEU A 228 12.71 -17.69 -22.60
C LEU A 228 13.35 -17.31 -23.94
N LEU A 229 14.04 -16.18 -24.04
CA LEU A 229 14.70 -15.75 -25.27
C LEU A 229 15.90 -16.63 -25.62
N ASP A 230 16.67 -17.08 -24.64
CA ASP A 230 17.85 -17.94 -24.82
C ASP A 230 17.47 -19.32 -25.35
N GLN A 231 16.45 -19.95 -24.76
CA GLN A 231 16.09 -21.33 -25.11
C GLN A 231 15.00 -21.43 -26.18
N LYS A 232 14.12 -20.42 -26.27
CA LYS A 232 12.88 -20.46 -27.06
C LYS A 232 12.62 -19.19 -27.88
N GLY A 233 13.65 -18.37 -28.12
CA GLY A 233 13.49 -17.07 -28.80
C GLY A 233 12.84 -17.11 -30.18
N ASN A 234 12.92 -18.23 -30.90
CA ASN A 234 12.25 -18.43 -32.19
C ASN A 234 10.72 -18.61 -32.08
N GLU A 235 10.21 -19.05 -30.93
CA GLU A 235 8.77 -19.16 -30.66
C GLU A 235 8.15 -17.82 -30.22
N ILE A 236 8.98 -16.90 -29.72
CA ILE A 236 8.53 -15.64 -29.15
C ILE A 236 8.43 -14.57 -30.23
N ARG A 237 7.21 -14.09 -30.45
CA ARG A 237 6.90 -12.90 -31.23
C ARG A 237 6.66 -11.72 -30.29
N ILE A 238 7.23 -10.56 -30.61
CA ILE A 238 6.96 -9.36 -29.84
C ILE A 238 5.54 -8.84 -30.10
N THR A 239 4.73 -8.75 -29.05
CA THR A 239 3.36 -8.20 -29.10
C THR A 239 3.25 -6.90 -28.31
N GLU A 240 2.21 -6.11 -28.60
CA GLU A 240 1.96 -4.84 -27.92
C GLU A 240 1.67 -5.06 -26.43
N ASP A 241 0.84 -6.05 -26.07
CA ASP A 241 0.50 -6.37 -24.68
C ASP A 241 1.73 -6.74 -23.85
N MET A 242 2.67 -7.50 -24.43
CA MET A 242 3.94 -7.82 -23.78
C MET A 242 4.79 -6.57 -23.54
N LEU A 243 4.85 -5.65 -24.51
CA LEU A 243 5.58 -4.39 -24.38
C LEU A 243 4.93 -3.47 -23.33
N ILE A 244 3.60 -3.39 -23.30
CA ILE A 244 2.85 -2.63 -22.28
C ILE A 244 3.13 -3.22 -20.88
N ALA A 245 3.08 -4.55 -20.75
CA ALA A 245 3.36 -5.23 -19.49
C ALA A 245 4.80 -4.96 -19.00
N ALA A 246 5.79 -5.02 -19.90
CA ALA A 246 7.18 -4.69 -19.59
C ALA A 246 7.36 -3.19 -19.26
N ALA A 247 6.77 -2.30 -20.05
CA ALA A 247 6.88 -0.85 -19.87
C ALA A 247 6.21 -0.37 -18.58
N GLY A 248 5.10 -0.99 -18.17
CA GLY A 248 4.40 -0.71 -16.92
C GLY A 248 4.99 -1.41 -15.68
N ASN A 249 5.93 -2.34 -15.87
CA ASN A 249 6.56 -3.06 -14.77
C ASN A 249 7.55 -2.14 -14.03
N TYR A 250 7.21 -1.79 -12.79
CA TYR A 250 7.90 -0.75 -12.02
C TYR A 250 9.33 -1.10 -11.60
N SER A 251 9.72 -2.39 -11.62
CA SER A 251 11.00 -2.83 -11.08
C SER A 251 11.88 -3.49 -12.14
N SER A 252 11.51 -4.63 -12.70
CA SER A 252 12.33 -5.33 -13.71
C SER A 252 12.02 -4.90 -15.15
N GLY A 253 11.02 -4.03 -15.37
CA GLY A 253 10.55 -3.64 -16.70
C GLY A 253 11.65 -3.07 -17.61
N GLY A 254 12.56 -2.28 -17.05
CA GLY A 254 13.70 -1.75 -17.80
C GLY A 254 14.69 -2.81 -18.28
N GLU A 255 14.85 -3.92 -17.54
CA GLU A 255 15.68 -5.05 -17.98
C GLU A 255 14.98 -5.86 -19.07
N VAL A 256 13.67 -6.08 -18.92
CA VAL A 256 12.87 -6.78 -19.93
C VAL A 256 12.87 -6.02 -21.25
N ILE A 257 12.57 -4.71 -21.25
CA ILE A 257 12.58 -3.89 -22.47
C ILE A 257 13.97 -3.90 -23.14
N GLN A 258 15.05 -3.82 -22.35
CA GLN A 258 16.41 -3.93 -22.87
C GLN A 258 16.62 -5.27 -23.60
N LEU A 259 16.26 -6.40 -22.96
CA LEU A 259 16.41 -7.73 -23.57
C LEU A 259 15.61 -7.87 -24.87
N LEU A 260 14.36 -7.38 -24.91
CA LEU A 260 13.52 -7.46 -26.10
C LEU A 260 14.09 -6.60 -27.23
N LEU A 261 14.60 -5.41 -26.93
CA LEU A 261 15.25 -4.55 -27.92
C LEU A 261 16.56 -5.17 -28.45
N ASP A 262 17.41 -5.70 -27.58
CA ASP A 262 18.71 -6.26 -27.96
C ASP A 262 18.59 -7.54 -28.79
N ARG A 263 17.62 -8.41 -28.45
CA ARG A 263 17.46 -9.74 -29.05
C ARG A 263 16.48 -9.75 -30.22
N LYS A 264 15.51 -8.84 -30.22
CA LYS A 264 14.34 -8.85 -31.11
C LYS A 264 13.96 -7.44 -31.60
N GLY A 265 14.91 -6.51 -31.62
CA GLY A 265 14.66 -5.09 -31.92
C GLY A 265 13.89 -4.84 -33.22
N ASP A 266 14.09 -5.63 -34.27
CA ASP A 266 13.37 -5.49 -35.55
C ASP A 266 11.87 -5.81 -35.44
N GLU A 267 11.47 -6.65 -34.47
CA GLU A 267 10.07 -6.99 -34.20
C GLU A 267 9.38 -6.00 -33.25
N VAL A 268 10.17 -5.24 -32.46
CA VAL A 268 9.65 -4.27 -31.49
C VAL A 268 9.07 -3.06 -32.23
N LYS A 269 7.76 -2.87 -32.06
CA LYS A 269 7.01 -1.70 -32.57
C LYS A 269 6.56 -0.83 -31.41
N ILE A 270 6.91 0.45 -31.45
CA ILE A 270 6.55 1.38 -30.38
C ILE A 270 5.22 2.09 -30.70
N THR A 271 4.16 1.62 -30.06
CA THR A 271 2.83 2.24 -30.08
C THR A 271 2.69 3.32 -29.01
N GLU A 272 1.72 4.22 -29.14
CA GLU A 272 1.41 5.23 -28.11
C GLU A 272 1.15 4.60 -26.73
N ALA A 273 0.43 3.48 -26.65
CA ALA A 273 0.12 2.81 -25.37
C ALA A 273 1.38 2.35 -24.63
N VAL A 274 2.38 1.81 -25.35
CA VAL A 274 3.70 1.45 -24.81
C VAL A 274 4.44 2.69 -24.30
N VAL A 275 4.38 3.81 -25.02
CA VAL A 275 5.00 5.06 -24.57
C VAL A 275 4.32 5.58 -23.31
N ILE A 276 2.98 5.62 -23.26
CA ILE A 276 2.21 6.02 -22.08
C ILE A 276 2.57 5.15 -20.87
N ALA A 277 2.66 3.83 -21.05
CA ALA A 277 3.06 2.90 -19.98
C ALA A 277 4.49 3.20 -19.48
N ALA A 278 5.42 3.48 -20.38
CA ALA A 278 6.81 3.80 -20.04
C ALA A 278 6.93 5.14 -19.27
N VAL A 279 6.33 6.22 -19.78
CA VAL A 279 6.43 7.55 -19.16
C VAL A 279 5.65 7.64 -17.85
N GLY A 280 4.58 6.85 -17.71
CA GLY A 280 3.79 6.73 -16.47
C GLY A 280 4.39 5.78 -15.43
N ASN A 281 5.45 5.04 -15.76
CA ASN A 281 6.08 4.09 -14.85
C ASN A 281 6.82 4.82 -13.72
N ARG A 282 6.43 4.50 -12.48
CA ARG A 282 6.86 5.19 -11.26
C ARG A 282 8.19 4.72 -10.66
N GLY A 283 8.81 3.69 -11.22
CA GLY A 283 10.07 3.14 -10.69
C GLY A 283 11.18 2.96 -11.73
N SER A 284 10.83 2.61 -12.96
CA SER A 284 11.77 2.42 -14.07
C SER A 284 11.48 3.32 -15.28
N GLY A 285 10.58 4.29 -15.15
CA GLY A 285 10.09 5.10 -16.27
C GLY A 285 11.18 5.88 -16.99
N GLY A 286 12.11 6.51 -16.26
CA GLY A 286 13.26 7.19 -16.86
C GLY A 286 14.14 6.25 -17.69
N LYS A 287 14.50 5.08 -17.13
CA LYS A 287 15.30 4.05 -17.83
C LYS A 287 14.58 3.54 -19.09
N ILE A 288 13.31 3.15 -18.98
CA ILE A 288 12.55 2.61 -20.11
C ILE A 288 12.40 3.66 -21.21
N THR A 289 11.96 4.87 -20.86
CA THR A 289 11.79 5.98 -21.80
C THR A 289 13.09 6.29 -22.53
N LYS A 290 14.22 6.29 -21.82
CA LYS A 290 15.55 6.47 -22.41
C LYS A 290 15.86 5.40 -23.47
N LEU A 291 15.63 4.12 -23.16
CA LEU A 291 15.87 3.02 -24.09
C LEU A 291 15.01 3.13 -25.35
N LEU A 292 13.72 3.43 -25.20
CA LEU A 292 12.81 3.59 -26.33
C LEU A 292 13.24 4.76 -27.22
N LEU A 293 13.62 5.90 -26.64
CA LEU A 293 14.09 7.04 -27.41
C LEU A 293 15.44 6.80 -28.09
N ASP A 294 16.39 6.10 -27.43
CA ASP A 294 17.73 5.83 -27.98
C ASP A 294 17.69 4.84 -29.14
N GLN A 295 16.90 3.77 -29.02
CA GLN A 295 16.90 2.69 -30.01
C GLN A 295 15.77 2.78 -31.04
N LYS A 296 14.65 3.42 -30.67
CA LYS A 296 13.41 3.47 -31.45
C LYS A 296 12.83 4.88 -31.57
N GLY A 297 13.65 5.92 -31.37
CA GLY A 297 13.20 7.31 -31.29
C GLY A 297 12.34 7.81 -32.47
N ASN A 298 12.54 7.29 -33.69
CA ASN A 298 11.71 7.65 -34.84
C ASN A 298 10.28 7.09 -34.76
N GLU A 299 10.07 5.99 -34.04
CA GLU A 299 8.75 5.37 -33.82
C GLU A 299 8.03 5.97 -32.60
N VAL A 300 8.76 6.61 -31.68
CA VAL A 300 8.19 7.21 -30.47
C VAL A 300 7.42 8.49 -30.84
N LEU A 301 6.09 8.39 -30.78
CA LEU A 301 5.17 9.53 -30.98
C LEU A 301 4.92 10.25 -29.66
N ILE A 302 5.10 11.59 -29.66
CA ILE A 302 4.80 12.45 -28.51
C ILE A 302 3.44 13.10 -28.72
N THR A 303 2.39 12.46 -28.20
CA THR A 303 1.04 13.02 -28.15
C THR A 303 0.82 13.79 -26.86
N GLU A 304 -0.25 14.60 -26.79
CA GLU A 304 -0.63 15.29 -25.56
C GLU A 304 -0.82 14.30 -24.39
N ALA A 305 -1.42 13.13 -24.63
CA ALA A 305 -1.62 12.11 -23.61
C ALA A 305 -0.30 11.59 -23.02
N VAL A 306 0.73 11.40 -23.85
CA VAL A 306 2.08 11.03 -23.40
C VAL A 306 2.68 12.11 -22.51
N VAL A 307 2.54 13.38 -22.89
CA VAL A 307 3.10 14.51 -22.13
C VAL A 307 2.37 14.67 -20.79
N ILE A 308 1.03 14.55 -20.77
CA ILE A 308 0.24 14.56 -19.53
C ILE A 308 0.64 13.40 -18.61
N ALA A 309 0.82 12.20 -19.15
CA ALA A 309 1.25 11.03 -18.37
C ALA A 309 2.64 11.22 -17.75
N ALA A 310 3.59 11.77 -18.51
CA ALA A 310 4.92 12.15 -18.02
C ALA A 310 4.84 13.23 -16.93
N ALA A 311 4.09 14.30 -17.18
CA ALA A 311 3.92 15.42 -16.25
C ALA A 311 3.22 14.98 -14.94
N GLY A 312 2.31 14.02 -15.01
CA GLY A 312 1.61 13.44 -13.86
C GLY A 312 2.39 12.34 -13.11
N ASN A 313 3.55 11.91 -13.61
CA ASN A 313 4.35 10.88 -12.94
C ASN A 313 5.05 11.47 -11.70
N ARG A 314 4.62 11.03 -10.52
CA ARG A 314 5.05 11.60 -9.23
C ARG A 314 6.53 11.43 -8.93
N TYR A 315 7.10 10.29 -9.33
CA TYR A 315 8.43 9.87 -8.86
C TYR A 315 9.49 10.03 -9.94
N GLU A 316 9.18 9.61 -11.17
CA GLU A 316 10.12 9.62 -12.29
C GLU A 316 9.80 10.74 -13.31
N GLY A 317 8.69 11.46 -13.13
CA GLY A 317 8.18 12.42 -14.13
C GLY A 317 9.18 13.53 -14.46
N GLY A 318 9.97 13.99 -13.48
CA GLY A 318 11.01 14.98 -13.73
C GLY A 318 12.15 14.48 -14.63
N GLU A 319 12.55 13.20 -14.54
CA GLU A 319 13.56 12.62 -15.43
C GLU A 319 12.98 12.29 -16.79
N VAL A 320 11.79 11.71 -16.82
CA VAL A 320 11.06 11.40 -18.05
C VAL A 320 10.81 12.67 -18.86
N MET A 321 10.32 13.75 -18.23
CA MET A 321 10.06 15.01 -18.93
C MET A 321 11.34 15.62 -19.50
N GLN A 322 12.44 15.56 -18.77
CA GLN A 322 13.76 16.00 -19.26
C GLN A 322 14.14 15.24 -20.53
N LEU A 323 14.05 13.90 -20.53
CA LEU A 323 14.37 13.08 -21.70
C LEU A 323 13.49 13.40 -22.91
N LEU A 324 12.19 13.59 -22.69
CA LEU A 324 11.25 13.93 -23.75
C LEU A 324 11.55 15.32 -24.34
N LEU A 325 11.85 16.31 -23.49
CA LEU A 325 12.21 17.66 -23.95
C LEU A 325 13.55 17.66 -24.71
N ASP A 326 14.57 16.98 -24.19
CA ASP A 326 15.91 16.96 -24.78
C ASP A 326 15.94 16.28 -26.16
N ARG A 327 15.17 15.19 -26.33
CA ARG A 327 15.21 14.38 -27.56
C ARG A 327 14.07 14.66 -28.52
N LYS A 328 12.93 15.13 -28.01
CA LYS A 328 11.66 15.27 -28.75
C LYS A 328 10.95 16.60 -28.48
N GLY A 329 11.63 17.58 -27.89
CA GLY A 329 11.03 18.87 -27.53
C GLY A 329 10.34 19.60 -28.70
N ASN A 330 10.86 19.48 -29.92
CA ASN A 330 10.25 20.11 -31.10
C ASN A 330 8.88 19.51 -31.49
N GLU A 331 8.65 18.23 -31.18
CA GLU A 331 7.39 17.53 -31.45
C GLU A 331 6.37 17.73 -30.30
N MET A 332 6.86 18.15 -29.13
CA MET A 332 6.06 18.35 -27.93
C MET A 332 5.31 19.68 -27.96
N GLN A 333 4.00 19.63 -27.74
CA GLN A 333 3.14 20.80 -27.52
C GLN A 333 2.79 20.93 -26.04
N ILE A 334 2.93 22.13 -25.49
CA ILE A 334 2.54 22.42 -24.11
C ILE A 334 1.13 23.00 -24.08
N THR A 335 0.15 22.16 -23.76
CA THR A 335 -1.25 22.58 -23.56
C THR A 335 -1.52 22.96 -22.11
N GLU A 336 -2.66 23.61 -21.85
CA GLU A 336 -3.09 23.92 -20.49
C GLU A 336 -3.18 22.66 -19.61
N ALA A 337 -3.67 21.54 -20.17
CA ALA A 337 -3.78 20.27 -19.45
C ALA A 337 -2.41 19.73 -19.01
N VAL A 338 -1.38 19.87 -19.86
CA VAL A 338 0.01 19.53 -19.52
C VAL A 338 0.51 20.39 -18.36
N VAL A 339 0.26 21.70 -18.42
CA VAL A 339 0.68 22.62 -17.36
C VAL A 339 -0.04 22.29 -16.05
N ILE A 340 -1.35 22.05 -16.07
CA ILE A 340 -2.14 21.63 -14.90
C ILE A 340 -1.57 20.34 -14.29
N ALA A 341 -1.25 19.34 -15.13
CA ALA A 341 -0.65 18.08 -14.67
C ALA A 341 0.71 18.31 -13.98
N ALA A 342 1.56 19.18 -14.55
CA ALA A 342 2.86 19.53 -13.99
C ALA A 342 2.75 20.26 -12.64
N VAL A 343 1.95 21.33 -12.58
CA VAL A 343 1.81 22.15 -11.36
C VAL A 343 1.07 21.42 -10.24
N GLY A 344 0.18 20.49 -10.59
CA GLY A 344 -0.55 19.63 -9.65
C GLY A 344 0.25 18.40 -9.18
N ASN A 345 1.43 18.12 -9.75
CA ASN A 345 2.22 16.96 -9.40
C ASN A 345 2.81 17.09 -7.98
N LEU A 346 2.53 16.09 -7.14
CA LEU A 346 2.84 16.08 -5.70
C LEU A 346 4.25 15.57 -5.35
N GLY A 347 5.13 15.36 -6.32
CA GLY A 347 6.49 14.88 -6.05
C GLY A 347 7.56 15.38 -7.02
N SER A 348 7.21 15.60 -8.29
CA SER A 348 8.12 16.13 -9.30
C SER A 348 7.66 17.47 -9.89
N GLY A 349 6.60 18.07 -9.33
CA GLY A 349 5.94 19.25 -9.92
C GLY A 349 6.85 20.47 -10.09
N GLY A 350 7.69 20.79 -9.09
CA GLY A 350 8.66 21.88 -9.17
C GLY A 350 9.65 21.68 -10.33
N LYS A 351 10.29 20.49 -10.39
CA LYS A 351 11.24 20.13 -11.46
C LYS A 351 10.57 20.17 -12.85
N ILE A 352 9.40 19.56 -13.02
CA ILE A 352 8.69 19.53 -14.31
C ILE A 352 8.30 20.94 -14.74
N THR A 353 7.71 21.73 -13.84
CA THR A 353 7.29 23.12 -14.12
C THR A 353 8.49 23.97 -14.51
N LYS A 354 9.63 23.81 -13.83
CA LYS A 354 10.87 24.50 -14.18
C LYS A 354 11.33 24.17 -15.59
N LEU A 355 11.35 22.88 -15.97
CA LEU A 355 11.74 22.46 -17.31
C LEU A 355 10.84 23.03 -18.40
N LEU A 356 9.52 23.02 -18.16
CA LEU A 356 8.55 23.62 -19.08
C LEU A 356 8.78 25.12 -19.26
N LEU A 357 9.01 25.86 -18.17
CA LEU A 357 9.26 27.30 -18.24
C LEU A 357 10.60 27.62 -18.91
N ASP A 358 11.65 26.84 -18.63
CA ASP A 358 13.01 27.08 -19.16
C ASP A 358 13.12 26.74 -20.65
N GLN A 359 12.50 25.65 -21.12
CA GLN A 359 12.66 25.17 -22.49
C GLN A 359 11.48 25.52 -23.41
N LYS A 360 10.27 25.69 -22.84
CA LYS A 360 9.01 25.89 -23.58
C LYS A 360 8.20 27.08 -23.06
N GLY A 361 8.84 28.03 -22.38
CA GLY A 361 8.14 29.11 -21.66
C GLY A 361 7.21 29.98 -22.51
N SER A 362 7.42 30.11 -23.82
CA SER A 362 6.50 30.82 -24.71
C SER A 362 5.17 30.08 -24.94
N GLU A 363 5.16 28.75 -24.82
CA GLU A 363 3.96 27.91 -24.96
C GLU A 363 3.21 27.74 -23.63
N VAL A 364 3.89 27.97 -22.49
CA VAL A 364 3.28 27.86 -21.16
C VAL A 364 2.30 29.00 -20.92
N LEU A 365 1.01 28.68 -20.96
CA LEU A 365 -0.09 29.58 -20.59
C LEU A 365 -0.45 29.42 -19.11
N VAL A 366 -0.42 30.53 -18.37
CA VAL A 366 -0.80 30.56 -16.95
C VAL A 366 -2.23 31.07 -16.81
N THR A 367 -3.18 30.16 -16.99
CA THR A 367 -4.61 30.43 -16.82
C THR A 367 -5.02 30.41 -15.35
N GLU A 368 -6.24 30.84 -15.04
CA GLU A 368 -6.80 30.71 -13.69
C GLU A 368 -6.76 29.26 -13.18
N ALA A 369 -7.09 28.28 -14.04
CA ALA A 369 -7.08 26.88 -13.65
C ALA A 369 -5.68 26.38 -13.24
N VAL A 370 -4.63 26.85 -13.93
CA VAL A 370 -3.23 26.57 -13.58
C VAL A 370 -2.87 27.16 -12.21
N VAL A 371 -3.27 28.42 -11.96
CA VAL A 371 -3.00 29.08 -10.66
C VAL A 371 -3.73 28.37 -9.52
N ILE A 372 -5.00 27.98 -9.71
CA ILE A 372 -5.77 27.23 -8.73
C ILE A 372 -5.12 25.86 -8.45
N ALA A 373 -4.68 25.15 -9.50
CA ALA A 373 -4.02 23.86 -9.36
C ALA A 373 -2.70 23.98 -8.57
N ALA A 374 -1.88 24.98 -8.88
CA ALA A 374 -0.64 25.26 -8.15
C ALA A 374 -0.93 25.64 -6.67
N ALA A 375 -1.90 26.51 -6.43
CA ALA A 375 -2.29 26.94 -5.09
C ALA A 375 -2.85 25.79 -4.24
N GLY A 376 -3.46 24.79 -4.86
CA GLY A 376 -3.98 23.58 -4.21
C GLY A 376 -2.95 22.44 -4.03
N ASN A 377 -1.74 22.56 -4.58
CA ASN A 377 -0.72 21.52 -4.44
C ASN A 377 -0.11 21.55 -3.03
N ARG A 378 -0.34 20.48 -2.27
CA ARG A 378 0.00 20.39 -0.84
C ARG A 378 1.48 20.13 -0.54
N HIS A 379 2.25 19.70 -1.54
CA HIS A 379 3.64 19.29 -1.34
C HIS A 379 4.59 20.25 -2.04
N GLU A 380 4.42 20.43 -3.35
CA GLU A 380 5.32 21.23 -4.19
C GLU A 380 4.74 22.61 -4.54
N GLY A 381 3.51 22.91 -4.10
CA GLY A 381 2.78 24.11 -4.54
C GLY A 381 3.51 25.43 -4.26
N GLY A 382 4.28 25.52 -3.18
CA GLY A 382 5.08 26.70 -2.88
C GLY A 382 6.23 26.91 -3.88
N GLU A 383 6.95 25.85 -4.25
CA GLU A 383 8.02 25.95 -5.26
C GLU A 383 7.43 26.24 -6.65
N VAL A 384 6.37 25.53 -7.01
CA VAL A 384 5.66 25.72 -8.28
C VAL A 384 5.13 27.15 -8.41
N MET A 385 4.45 27.67 -7.39
CA MET A 385 3.91 29.04 -7.40
C MET A 385 5.03 30.08 -7.53
N GLN A 386 6.17 29.87 -6.84
CA GLN A 386 7.34 30.74 -6.95
C GLN A 386 7.87 30.76 -8.40
N LEU A 387 8.04 29.60 -9.04
CA LEU A 387 8.52 29.51 -10.42
C LEU A 387 7.58 30.20 -11.42
N LEU A 388 6.26 30.00 -11.26
CA LEU A 388 5.26 30.66 -12.11
C LEU A 388 5.30 32.18 -11.96
N LEU A 389 5.42 32.69 -10.73
CA LEU A 389 5.54 34.13 -10.48
C LEU A 389 6.85 34.71 -11.05
N ASP A 390 7.97 34.04 -10.81
CA ASP A 390 9.29 34.54 -11.22
C ASP A 390 9.42 34.64 -12.75
N ARG A 391 8.81 33.70 -13.49
CA ARG A 391 8.94 33.63 -14.96
C ARG A 391 7.74 34.20 -15.71
N LYS A 392 6.54 34.18 -15.11
CA LYS A 392 5.26 34.51 -15.75
C LYS A 392 4.39 35.46 -14.93
N GLY A 393 4.90 36.06 -13.85
CA GLY A 393 4.13 36.89 -12.93
C GLY A 393 3.40 38.08 -13.57
N ASN A 394 3.93 38.66 -14.66
CA ASN A 394 3.26 39.76 -15.38
C ASN A 394 2.00 39.31 -16.15
N GLU A 395 1.99 38.06 -16.63
CA GLU A 395 0.87 37.46 -17.36
C GLU A 395 -0.16 36.85 -16.41
N MET A 396 0.22 36.62 -15.15
CA MET A 396 -0.56 35.88 -14.19
C MET A 396 -1.51 36.80 -13.42
N HIS A 397 -2.80 36.48 -13.48
CA HIS A 397 -3.86 37.10 -12.69
C HIS A 397 -4.25 36.21 -11.52
N ILE A 398 -4.22 36.75 -10.31
CA ILE A 398 -4.61 36.03 -9.09
C ILE A 398 -6.10 36.23 -8.84
N THR A 399 -6.88 35.14 -8.95
CA THR A 399 -8.32 35.16 -8.67
C THR A 399 -8.63 34.83 -7.22
N GLU A 400 -9.82 35.21 -6.75
CA GLU A 400 -10.26 34.90 -5.39
C GLU A 400 -10.23 33.38 -5.11
N ALA A 401 -10.63 32.56 -6.09
CA ALA A 401 -10.60 31.10 -5.97
C ALA A 401 -9.19 30.57 -5.68
N ALA A 402 -8.16 31.13 -6.34
CA ALA A 402 -6.77 30.77 -6.08
C ALA A 402 -6.32 31.17 -4.67
N VAL A 403 -6.72 32.37 -4.19
CA VAL A 403 -6.40 32.85 -2.84
C VAL A 403 -7.07 32.00 -1.77
N ILE A 404 -8.35 31.66 -1.95
CA ILE A 404 -9.08 30.73 -1.07
C ILE A 404 -8.34 29.39 -1.00
N LYS A 405 -7.88 28.87 -2.14
CA LYS A 405 -7.16 27.59 -2.20
C LYS A 405 -5.81 27.66 -1.49
N ALA A 406 -5.05 28.74 -1.67
CA ALA A 406 -3.79 28.97 -0.98
C ALA A 406 -3.99 29.05 0.54
N ALA A 407 -4.97 29.84 1.00
CA ALA A 407 -5.29 30.00 2.41
C ALA A 407 -5.69 28.69 3.09
N GLY A 408 -6.49 27.86 2.40
CA GLY A 408 -6.87 26.54 2.86
C GLY A 408 -5.78 25.46 2.75
N ASN A 409 -4.62 25.78 2.18
CA ASN A 409 -3.54 24.83 1.90
C ASN A 409 -2.32 25.07 2.81
N GLY A 410 -1.46 26.03 2.48
CA GLY A 410 -0.17 26.20 3.15
C GLY A 410 0.34 27.64 3.17
N SER A 411 1.04 27.97 4.25
CA SER A 411 1.59 29.30 4.55
C SER A 411 2.58 29.79 3.50
N LYS A 412 3.44 28.90 2.97
CA LYS A 412 4.43 29.25 1.93
C LYS A 412 3.78 29.83 0.67
N ILE A 413 2.69 29.21 0.19
CA ILE A 413 1.96 29.70 -1.00
C ILE A 413 1.33 31.04 -0.71
N MET A 414 0.64 31.17 0.43
CA MET A 414 -0.02 32.42 0.81
C MET A 414 0.99 33.56 0.99
N GLN A 415 2.16 33.27 1.60
CA GLN A 415 3.24 34.23 1.77
C GLN A 415 3.74 34.75 0.41
N ILE A 416 4.04 33.85 -0.52
CA ILE A 416 4.52 34.18 -1.86
C ILE A 416 3.51 35.07 -2.60
N LEU A 417 2.22 34.70 -2.56
CA LEU A 417 1.14 35.47 -3.18
C LEU A 417 1.02 36.89 -2.57
N LEU A 418 1.07 37.01 -1.25
CA LEU A 418 1.01 38.32 -0.58
C LEU A 418 2.26 39.16 -0.85
N ASP A 419 3.46 38.57 -0.92
CA ASP A 419 4.70 39.28 -1.17
C ASP A 419 4.77 39.86 -2.59
N GLN A 420 4.37 39.06 -3.59
CA GLN A 420 4.56 39.44 -5.00
C GLN A 420 3.31 40.06 -5.63
N LYS A 421 2.12 39.71 -5.14
CA LYS A 421 0.82 40.10 -5.71
C LYS A 421 -0.14 40.71 -4.69
N GLY A 422 0.35 41.09 -3.51
CA GLY A 422 -0.48 41.59 -2.40
C GLY A 422 -1.37 42.81 -2.73
N ASN A 423 -0.98 43.64 -3.70
CA ASN A 423 -1.79 44.78 -4.16
C ASN A 423 -3.01 44.34 -4.98
N GLU A 424 -2.94 43.20 -5.67
CA GLU A 424 -4.04 42.63 -6.48
C GLU A 424 -5.00 41.80 -5.63
N ILE A 425 -4.53 41.31 -4.48
CA ILE A 425 -5.26 40.39 -3.60
C ILE A 425 -6.14 41.16 -2.62
N LYS A 426 -7.44 40.89 -2.68
CA LYS A 426 -8.42 41.27 -1.65
C LYS A 426 -8.68 40.09 -0.73
N ILE A 427 -8.64 40.33 0.57
CA ILE A 427 -8.97 39.31 1.58
C ILE A 427 -10.46 39.35 1.86
N THR A 428 -11.21 38.45 1.21
CA THR A 428 -12.65 38.30 1.42
C THR A 428 -12.93 37.39 2.61
N GLU A 429 -14.17 37.41 3.11
CA GLU A 429 -14.61 36.51 4.19
C GLU A 429 -14.30 35.03 3.87
N ALA A 430 -14.50 34.60 2.62
CA ALA A 430 -14.23 33.23 2.19
C ALA A 430 -12.75 32.84 2.34
N VAL A 431 -11.82 33.77 2.08
CA VAL A 431 -10.37 33.55 2.28
C VAL A 431 -10.07 33.33 3.77
N VAL A 432 -10.66 34.15 4.64
CA VAL A 432 -10.45 34.06 6.09
C VAL A 432 -11.06 32.78 6.66
N ILE A 433 -12.25 32.39 6.20
CA ILE A 433 -12.86 31.10 6.56
C ILE A 433 -11.95 29.93 6.13
N ALA A 434 -11.39 29.99 4.92
CA ALA A 434 -10.48 28.95 4.43
C ALA A 434 -9.22 28.83 5.29
N ALA A 435 -8.62 29.97 5.68
CA ALA A 435 -7.48 29.99 6.61
C ALA A 435 -7.88 29.44 8.00
N ALA A 436 -9.02 29.86 8.55
CA ALA A 436 -9.52 29.41 9.84
C ALA A 436 -9.82 27.89 9.86
N GLY A 437 -10.27 27.33 8.73
CA GLY A 437 -10.53 25.92 8.54
C GLY A 437 -9.30 25.07 8.21
N ASN A 438 -8.14 25.68 7.93
CA ASN A 438 -6.92 24.96 7.56
C ASN A 438 -6.36 24.20 8.79
N ARG A 439 -6.33 22.87 8.69
CA ARG A 439 -5.92 21.97 9.77
C ARG A 439 -4.42 21.73 9.86
N HIS A 440 -3.65 22.15 8.87
CA HIS A 440 -2.21 21.88 8.80
C HIS A 440 -1.41 23.11 9.24
N GLU A 441 -1.59 24.22 8.53
CA GLU A 441 -0.83 25.48 8.69
C GLU A 441 -1.76 26.70 8.87
N GLY A 442 -2.99 26.48 9.37
CA GLY A 442 -3.99 27.55 9.47
C GLY A 442 -3.62 28.68 10.43
N GLY A 443 -2.85 28.39 11.48
CA GLY A 443 -2.34 29.42 12.40
C GLY A 443 -1.37 30.36 11.69
N GLU A 444 -0.39 29.79 10.99
CA GLU A 444 0.62 30.51 10.22
C GLU A 444 0.00 31.32 9.07
N VAL A 445 -0.97 30.74 8.35
CA VAL A 445 -1.72 31.46 7.31
C VAL A 445 -2.52 32.62 7.93
N MET A 446 -3.24 32.38 9.02
CA MET A 446 -4.03 33.43 9.69
C MET A 446 -3.14 34.56 10.20
N GLN A 447 -1.97 34.23 10.75
CA GLN A 447 -0.97 35.20 11.18
C GLN A 447 -0.51 36.08 10.01
N LEU A 448 -0.14 35.49 8.87
CA LEU A 448 0.26 36.22 7.66
C LEU A 448 -0.84 37.18 7.18
N LEU A 449 -2.10 36.73 7.17
CA LEU A 449 -3.25 37.54 6.79
C LEU A 449 -3.44 38.74 7.74
N LEU A 450 -3.36 38.50 9.05
CA LEU A 450 -3.47 39.55 10.07
C LEU A 450 -2.31 40.56 9.96
N ASP A 451 -1.08 40.08 9.75
CA ASP A 451 0.13 40.93 9.68
C ASP A 451 0.13 41.84 8.45
N ARG A 452 -0.23 41.32 7.28
CA ARG A 452 -0.10 42.06 6.01
C ARG A 452 -1.39 42.75 5.57
N LYS A 453 -2.54 42.21 5.97
CA LYS A 453 -3.86 42.63 5.48
C LYS A 453 -4.90 42.81 6.59
N GLY A 454 -4.49 42.82 7.86
CA GLY A 454 -5.40 42.91 9.00
C GLY A 454 -6.35 44.11 9.02
N ASN A 455 -5.92 45.25 8.44
CA ASN A 455 -6.77 46.46 8.35
C ASN A 455 -7.90 46.33 7.31
N GLU A 456 -7.70 45.53 6.27
CA GLU A 456 -8.70 45.29 5.21
C GLU A 456 -9.66 44.15 5.59
N MET A 457 -9.30 43.36 6.59
CA MET A 457 -9.99 42.14 7.00
C MET A 457 -10.99 42.39 8.13
N GLN A 458 -12.18 41.82 7.98
CA GLN A 458 -13.22 41.75 9.01
C GLN A 458 -13.37 40.32 9.52
N ILE A 459 -13.52 40.15 10.84
CA ILE A 459 -13.78 38.87 11.47
C ILE A 459 -15.28 38.70 11.68
N THR A 460 -15.91 37.89 10.83
CA THR A 460 -17.34 37.56 10.91
C THR A 460 -17.59 36.38 11.86
N GLU A 461 -18.84 36.19 12.26
CA GLU A 461 -19.23 35.03 13.07
C GLU A 461 -18.86 33.69 12.39
N ALA A 462 -19.00 33.60 11.06
CA ALA A 462 -18.63 32.40 10.31
C ALA A 462 -17.13 32.06 10.41
N VAL A 463 -16.26 33.07 10.41
CA VAL A 463 -14.81 32.90 10.65
C VAL A 463 -14.55 32.35 12.05
N VAL A 464 -15.22 32.90 13.07
CA VAL A 464 -15.06 32.47 14.47
C VAL A 464 -15.56 31.04 14.66
N ILE A 465 -16.69 30.68 14.05
CA ILE A 465 -17.22 29.32 14.04
C ILE A 465 -16.21 28.36 13.38
N ALA A 466 -15.64 28.73 12.22
CA ALA A 466 -14.65 27.91 11.53
C ALA A 466 -13.41 27.66 12.39
N ALA A 467 -12.89 28.70 13.06
CA ALA A 467 -11.77 28.57 13.99
C ALA A 467 -12.12 27.68 15.19
N ALA A 468 -13.31 27.86 15.78
CA ALA A 468 -13.76 27.08 16.93
C ALA A 468 -13.96 25.59 16.62
N GLY A 469 -14.46 25.29 15.42
CA GLY A 469 -14.60 23.92 14.92
C GLY A 469 -13.30 23.28 14.40
N ASN A 470 -12.19 24.02 14.31
CA ASN A 470 -10.94 23.49 13.80
C ASN A 470 -10.26 22.60 14.85
N GLY A 471 -10.33 21.28 14.65
CA GLY A 471 -9.80 20.28 15.56
C GLY A 471 -8.26 20.16 15.61
N SER A 472 -7.53 20.91 14.80
CA SER A 472 -6.06 20.80 14.73
C SER A 472 -5.36 22.10 15.14
N ARG A 473 -5.78 23.23 14.55
CA ARG A 473 -5.18 24.56 14.75
C ARG A 473 -6.12 25.59 15.38
N GLY A 474 -7.32 25.17 15.79
CA GLY A 474 -8.36 26.08 16.29
C GLY A 474 -7.96 26.91 17.50
N GLU A 475 -7.18 26.35 18.43
CA GLU A 475 -6.66 27.10 19.60
C GLU A 475 -5.76 28.26 19.16
N GLU A 476 -4.76 27.97 18.33
CA GLU A 476 -3.80 28.95 17.80
C GLU A 476 -4.49 30.05 17.00
N ILE A 477 -5.41 29.64 16.11
CA ILE A 477 -6.19 30.57 15.28
C ILE A 477 -7.09 31.44 16.17
N MET A 478 -7.82 30.84 17.12
CA MET A 478 -8.70 31.60 18.01
C MET A 478 -7.92 32.58 18.88
N GLN A 479 -6.72 32.19 19.36
CA GLN A 479 -5.83 33.06 20.11
C GLN A 479 -5.43 34.30 19.28
N LEU A 480 -4.95 34.10 18.05
CA LEU A 480 -4.58 35.18 17.13
C LEU A 480 -5.75 36.14 16.85
N LEU A 481 -6.94 35.57 16.62
CA LEU A 481 -8.15 36.34 16.37
C LEU A 481 -8.55 37.18 17.60
N LEU A 482 -8.57 36.58 18.80
CA LEU A 482 -8.90 37.29 20.04
C LEU A 482 -7.89 38.38 20.37
N ASP A 483 -6.60 38.15 20.14
CA ASP A 483 -5.54 39.10 20.48
C ASP A 483 -5.52 40.32 19.56
N ARG A 484 -5.80 40.14 18.27
CA ARG A 484 -5.66 41.23 17.28
C ARG A 484 -6.98 41.84 16.82
N LYS A 485 -8.08 41.09 16.93
CA LYS A 485 -9.42 41.45 16.45
C LYS A 485 -10.51 41.15 17.48
N GLY A 486 -10.16 41.05 18.76
CA GLY A 486 -11.09 40.67 19.84
C GLY A 486 -12.32 41.56 19.98
N ASN A 487 -12.28 42.82 19.53
CA ASN A 487 -13.43 43.73 19.50
C ASN A 487 -14.48 43.33 18.44
N GLU A 488 -14.08 42.64 17.37
CA GLU A 488 -14.98 42.16 16.31
C GLU A 488 -15.61 40.80 16.67
N ILE A 489 -15.01 40.07 17.63
CA ILE A 489 -15.42 38.71 18.00
C ILE A 489 -16.50 38.74 19.08
N ARG A 490 -17.57 37.98 18.84
CA ARG A 490 -18.63 37.72 19.80
C ARG A 490 -18.70 36.23 20.14
N ALA A 491 -18.83 35.91 21.42
CA ALA A 491 -19.01 34.53 21.88
C ALA A 491 -20.48 34.09 21.77
N THR A 492 -21.01 34.06 20.54
CA THR A 492 -22.41 33.68 20.27
C THR A 492 -22.67 32.20 20.57
N GLU A 493 -23.94 31.83 20.75
CA GLU A 493 -24.33 30.43 20.99
C GLU A 493 -23.78 29.48 19.90
N ALA A 494 -23.78 29.90 18.64
CA ALA A 494 -23.24 29.10 17.53
C ALA A 494 -21.72 28.87 17.66
N VAL A 495 -20.95 29.87 18.09
CA VAL A 495 -19.51 29.76 18.35
C VAL A 495 -19.24 28.80 19.52
N ILE A 496 -20.02 28.92 20.60
CA ILE A 496 -19.91 28.04 21.77
C ILE A 496 -20.27 26.60 21.42
N ILE A 497 -21.32 26.39 20.63
CA ILE A 497 -21.70 25.06 20.11
C ILE A 497 -20.57 24.48 19.25
N ALA A 498 -19.96 25.28 18.38
CA ALA A 498 -18.85 24.81 17.54
C ALA A 498 -17.64 24.37 18.37
N ALA A 499 -17.27 25.11 19.41
CA ALA A 499 -16.20 24.73 20.33
C ALA A 499 -16.56 23.49 21.17
N ALA A 500 -17.79 23.40 21.67
CA ALA A 500 -18.28 22.28 22.47
C ALA A 500 -18.39 20.97 21.66
N GLY A 501 -18.79 21.07 20.39
CA GLY A 501 -18.93 19.95 19.45
C GLY A 501 -17.62 19.51 18.80
N ASN A 502 -16.52 20.24 19.02
CA ASN A 502 -15.22 19.88 18.45
C ASN A 502 -14.69 18.60 19.11
N ILE A 503 -14.60 17.54 18.31
CA ILE A 503 -14.20 16.18 18.75
C ILE A 503 -12.70 16.03 19.02
N SER A 504 -11.91 17.09 18.86
CA SER A 504 -10.49 17.12 19.23
C SER A 504 -10.28 17.83 20.57
N HIS A 505 -9.19 17.50 21.28
CA HIS A 505 -8.80 18.14 22.54
C HIS A 505 -8.67 19.68 22.43
N ILE A 506 -8.48 20.18 21.20
CA ILE A 506 -8.50 21.60 20.85
C ILE A 506 -9.83 22.27 21.19
N GLY A 507 -10.97 21.58 21.08
CA GLY A 507 -12.29 22.13 21.42
C GLY A 507 -12.38 22.65 22.86
N ARG A 508 -11.83 21.89 23.80
CA ARG A 508 -11.72 22.30 25.21
C ARG A 508 -10.90 23.59 25.35
N LYS A 509 -9.77 23.68 24.65
CA LYS A 509 -8.86 24.81 24.75
C LYS A 509 -9.46 26.07 24.13
N VAL A 510 -10.15 25.94 23.00
CA VAL A 510 -10.92 27.04 22.41
C VAL A 510 -12.02 27.49 23.38
N MET A 511 -12.76 26.55 24.00
CA MET A 511 -13.76 26.91 25.01
C MET A 511 -13.14 27.69 26.18
N GLN A 512 -11.97 27.27 26.66
CA GLN A 512 -11.23 27.98 27.71
C GLN A 512 -10.94 29.43 27.29
N LEU A 513 -10.39 29.64 26.09
CA LEU A 513 -10.08 30.99 25.57
C LEU A 513 -11.32 31.88 25.50
N LEU A 514 -12.46 31.32 25.06
CA LEU A 514 -13.72 32.05 24.96
C LEU A 514 -14.24 32.43 26.35
N LEU A 515 -14.19 31.53 27.33
CA LEU A 515 -14.58 31.84 28.71
C LEU A 515 -13.67 32.91 29.35
N ASP A 516 -12.36 32.81 29.14
CA ASP A 516 -11.38 33.71 29.76
C ASP A 516 -11.43 35.13 29.17
N ARG A 517 -11.65 35.26 27.85
CA ARG A 517 -11.58 36.55 27.14
C ARG A 517 -12.95 37.17 26.88
N LYS A 518 -14.01 36.34 26.83
CA LYS A 518 -15.37 36.72 26.42
C LYS A 518 -16.45 36.17 27.35
N GLY A 519 -16.10 35.77 28.57
CA GLY A 519 -17.01 35.15 29.53
C GLY A 519 -18.37 35.83 29.67
N SER A 520 -18.40 37.16 29.81
CA SER A 520 -19.66 37.92 29.96
C SER A 520 -20.64 37.80 28.79
N GLU A 521 -20.18 37.34 27.62
CA GLU A 521 -21.00 37.10 26.42
C GLU A 521 -21.44 35.63 26.32
N VAL A 522 -20.81 34.70 27.06
CA VAL A 522 -21.05 33.25 26.97
C VAL A 522 -22.36 32.88 27.65
N GLN A 523 -23.26 32.27 26.89
CA GLN A 523 -24.51 31.71 27.41
C GLN A 523 -24.48 30.19 27.42
N VAL A 524 -24.68 29.59 28.61
CA VAL A 524 -24.82 28.14 28.75
C VAL A 524 -26.28 27.76 28.54
N THR A 525 -26.63 27.48 27.29
CA THR A 525 -27.98 27.07 26.88
C THR A 525 -28.12 25.54 26.87
N GLU A 526 -29.36 25.06 26.76
CA GLU A 526 -29.64 23.62 26.61
C GLU A 526 -28.96 23.01 25.38
N ALA A 527 -28.89 23.76 24.27
CA ALA A 527 -28.22 23.32 23.05
C ALA A 527 -26.71 23.12 23.28
N VAL A 528 -26.04 24.07 23.95
CA VAL A 528 -24.62 23.96 24.31
C VAL A 528 -24.36 22.75 25.20
N VAL A 529 -25.19 22.53 26.24
CA VAL A 529 -25.06 21.39 27.15
C VAL A 529 -25.30 20.07 26.42
N THR A 530 -26.31 20.02 25.54
CA THR A 530 -26.62 18.81 24.75
C THR A 530 -25.47 18.44 23.82
N VAL A 531 -24.90 19.42 23.11
CA VAL A 531 -23.76 19.19 22.21
C VAL A 531 -22.52 18.77 22.99
N ALA A 532 -22.23 19.42 24.12
CA ALA A 532 -21.14 19.00 25.00
C ALA A 532 -21.37 17.58 25.55
N ALA A 533 -22.58 17.23 25.97
CA ALA A 533 -22.92 15.90 26.49
C ALA A 533 -22.80 14.79 25.42
N GLY A 534 -23.12 15.10 24.16
CA GLY A 534 -22.95 14.19 23.04
C GLY A 534 -21.51 14.00 22.56
N ASN A 535 -20.58 14.87 22.96
CA ASN A 535 -19.18 14.80 22.56
C ASN A 535 -18.42 13.75 23.39
N SER A 536 -18.27 12.54 22.83
CA SER A 536 -17.63 11.40 23.48
C SER A 536 -16.13 11.56 23.76
N VAL A 537 -15.47 12.55 23.14
CA VAL A 537 -14.03 12.76 23.28
C VAL A 537 -13.71 13.82 24.34
N ASN A 538 -14.33 15.00 24.27
CA ASN A 538 -14.02 16.12 25.16
C ASN A 538 -15.21 16.70 25.91
N GLY A 539 -16.41 16.15 25.71
CA GLY A 539 -17.65 16.64 26.30
C GLY A 539 -17.59 16.79 27.82
N GLY A 540 -17.07 15.78 28.51
CA GLY A 540 -16.91 15.82 29.96
C GLY A 540 -15.90 16.85 30.47
N ALA A 541 -14.93 17.26 29.66
CA ALA A 541 -13.98 18.32 30.01
C ALA A 541 -14.55 19.72 29.72
N VAL A 542 -15.25 19.87 28.59
CA VAL A 542 -15.99 21.10 28.25
C VAL A 542 -17.08 21.38 29.29
N MET A 543 -17.86 20.37 29.68
CA MET A 543 -18.89 20.51 30.72
C MET A 543 -18.29 20.92 32.08
N ARG A 544 -17.11 20.39 32.44
CA ARG A 544 -16.40 20.82 33.65
C ARG A 544 -16.01 22.30 33.59
N LEU A 545 -15.46 22.77 32.47
CA LEU A 545 -15.13 24.19 32.28
C LEU A 545 -16.36 25.08 32.43
N LEU A 546 -17.48 24.71 31.80
CA LEU A 546 -18.73 25.46 31.90
C LEU A 546 -19.26 25.51 33.34
N LEU A 547 -19.19 24.39 34.08
CA LEU A 547 -19.63 24.32 35.48
C LEU A 547 -18.73 25.13 36.42
N ASP A 548 -17.42 25.05 36.24
CA ASP A 548 -16.45 25.76 37.09
C ASP A 548 -16.50 27.27 36.84
N TRP A 549 -16.65 27.69 35.58
CA TRP A 549 -16.85 29.10 35.24
C TRP A 549 -18.13 29.67 35.87
N ARG A 550 -19.26 28.96 35.78
CA ARG A 550 -20.53 29.42 36.36
C ARG A 550 -20.51 29.55 37.88
N LYS A 551 -19.67 28.76 38.57
CA LYS A 551 -19.47 28.87 40.03
C LYS A 551 -18.66 30.10 40.44
N ASN A 552 -17.84 30.64 39.54
CA ASN A 552 -17.00 31.81 39.80
C ASN A 552 -17.69 33.14 39.45
N GLU A 553 -18.83 33.11 38.75
CA GLU A 553 -19.66 34.29 38.43
C GLU A 553 -20.82 34.54 39.41
N VAL A 554 -21.16 33.58 40.27
CA VAL A 554 -22.29 33.64 41.23
C VAL A 554 -21.83 34.08 42.61
#